data_AF-A0A0G0G5X9-F1
#
_entry.id   AF-A0A0G0G5X9-F1
#
_cell.length_a   1.000
_cell.length_b   1.000
_cell.length_c   1.000
_cell.angle_alpha   90.00
_cell.angle_beta   90.00
_cell.angle_gamma   90.00
#
_symmetry.space_group_name_H-M   'P 1'
#
loop_
_entity.id
_entity.type
_entity.pdbx_description
1 polymer ?
#
loop_
_entity_poly.entity_id
_entity_poly.type
_entity_poly.pdbx_seq_one_letter_code
_entity_poly.pdbx_strand_id
1 'polypeptide(L)'
;MPKRKSKSHQSVDKTESIIKNVTSYVVYLFIVWGLYRSLFKLPNEIEELFVKPLIWLGPLVLILIKEKKGLSSLGLTLKNMFPAVYYSLLLGIFFAFEGFLINYLKYQGGDFSANIGENAFLIGLGLSFATAISEEISFRGYVFGRVRGVIKNEWVANILVSIVWALVHLPITIFWWKLTAGETIGYLILTTIFGVGSSFVYARTGNIISSILLHVVWQWPIVLFR
;
A
#
# COMPACT_ATOMS: atom_id res chain seq x y z
N MET A 1 37.33 18.68 -25.42
CA MET A 1 37.18 18.60 -23.94
C MET A 1 35.70 18.41 -23.59
N PRO A 2 35.29 17.31 -22.93
CA PRO A 2 33.92 17.18 -22.44
C PRO A 2 33.71 18.15 -21.26
N LYS A 3 32.73 19.05 -21.37
CA LYS A 3 32.36 19.97 -20.29
C LYS A 3 31.87 19.16 -19.08
N ARG A 4 32.63 19.16 -17.98
CA ARG A 4 32.22 18.61 -16.69
C ARG A 4 31.00 19.41 -16.21
N LYS A 5 29.80 18.80 -16.23
CA LYS A 5 28.59 19.39 -15.61
C LYS A 5 28.87 19.65 -14.13
N SER A 6 28.44 20.81 -13.61
CA SER A 6 28.61 21.17 -12.20
C SER A 6 27.82 20.23 -11.29
N LYS A 7 28.26 20.05 -10.03
CA LYS A 7 27.60 19.18 -9.04
C LYS A 7 26.12 19.54 -8.81
N SER A 8 25.76 20.82 -8.87
CA SER A 8 24.36 21.27 -8.72
C SER A 8 23.47 20.80 -9.87
N HIS A 9 23.99 20.80 -11.09
CA HIS A 9 23.26 20.32 -12.27
C HIS A 9 23.04 18.81 -12.23
N GLN A 10 24.03 18.04 -11.75
CA GLN A 10 23.90 16.59 -11.57
C GLN A 10 22.86 16.20 -10.49
N SER A 11 22.71 17.00 -9.43
CA SER A 11 21.68 16.75 -8.41
C SER A 11 20.26 17.06 -8.88
N VAL A 12 20.09 18.07 -9.74
CA VAL A 12 18.79 18.43 -10.32
C VAL A 12 18.35 17.35 -11.31
N ASP A 13 19.23 16.93 -12.23
CA ASP A 13 18.96 15.87 -13.22
C ASP A 13 18.49 14.56 -12.53
N LYS A 14 19.07 14.23 -11.36
CA LYS A 14 18.70 13.03 -10.59
C LYS A 14 17.32 13.13 -9.94
N THR A 15 17.00 14.29 -9.36
CA THR A 15 15.69 14.52 -8.73
C THR A 15 14.58 14.46 -9.75
N GLU A 16 14.77 15.12 -10.90
CA GLU A 16 13.81 15.10 -12.00
C GLU A 16 13.55 13.68 -12.50
N SER A 17 14.61 12.87 -12.67
CA SER A 17 14.45 11.47 -13.07
C SER A 17 13.65 10.65 -12.05
N ILE A 18 13.85 10.87 -10.74
CA ILE A 18 13.11 10.14 -9.70
C ILE A 18 11.63 10.53 -9.75
N ILE A 19 11.32 11.83 -9.82
CA ILE A 19 9.94 12.31 -9.90
C ILE A 19 9.27 11.71 -11.14
N LYS A 20 9.93 11.79 -12.30
CA LYS A 20 9.40 11.22 -13.55
C LYS A 20 9.08 9.74 -13.43
N ASN A 21 9.98 8.94 -12.85
CA ASN A 21 9.75 7.50 -12.69
C ASN A 21 8.57 7.22 -11.75
N VAL A 22 8.52 7.90 -10.60
CA VAL A 22 7.43 7.75 -9.62
C VAL A 22 6.10 8.14 -10.23
N THR A 23 6.02 9.31 -10.87
CA THR A 23 4.79 9.78 -11.52
C THR A 23 4.37 8.82 -12.62
N SER A 24 5.29 8.36 -13.46
CA SER A 24 4.98 7.40 -14.54
C SER A 24 4.44 6.08 -13.98
N TYR A 25 5.03 5.59 -12.89
CA TYR A 25 4.60 4.35 -12.23
C TYR A 25 3.20 4.49 -11.61
N VAL A 26 2.94 5.58 -10.90
CA VAL A 26 1.63 5.87 -10.30
C VAL A 26 0.55 6.01 -11.37
N VAL A 27 0.83 6.76 -12.45
CA VAL A 27 -0.11 6.93 -13.58
C VAL A 27 -0.35 5.59 -14.26
N TYR A 28 0.69 4.79 -14.46
CA TYR A 28 0.56 3.43 -14.98
C TYR A 28 -0.38 2.59 -14.10
N LEU A 29 -0.21 2.60 -12.77
CA LEU A 29 -1.10 1.85 -11.88
C LEU A 29 -2.53 2.37 -12.00
N PHE A 30 -2.74 3.68 -11.91
CA PHE A 30 -4.09 4.25 -11.98
C PHE A 30 -4.81 3.88 -13.28
N ILE A 31 -4.11 3.90 -14.42
CA ILE A 31 -4.69 3.55 -15.72
C ILE A 31 -4.81 2.03 -15.87
N VAL A 32 -3.72 1.28 -15.77
CA VAL A 32 -3.70 -0.15 -16.12
C VAL A 32 -4.42 -0.98 -15.06
N TRP A 33 -4.11 -0.77 -13.78
CA TRP A 33 -4.82 -1.47 -12.71
C TRP A 33 -6.27 -1.00 -12.61
N GLY A 34 -6.52 0.31 -12.79
CA GLY A 34 -7.87 0.84 -12.77
C GLY A 34 -8.75 0.33 -13.91
N LEU A 35 -8.23 0.27 -15.14
CA LEU A 35 -8.93 -0.33 -16.28
C LEU A 35 -9.13 -1.82 -16.07
N TYR A 36 -8.11 -2.55 -15.59
CA TYR A 36 -8.26 -3.97 -15.27
C TYR A 36 -9.41 -4.19 -14.28
N ARG A 37 -9.44 -3.43 -13.18
CA ARG A 37 -10.53 -3.43 -12.19
C ARG A 37 -11.87 -2.95 -12.74
N SER A 38 -11.91 -2.22 -13.84
CA SER A 38 -13.19 -1.77 -14.42
C SER A 38 -13.77 -2.81 -15.39
N LEU A 39 -12.93 -3.65 -15.99
CA LEU A 39 -13.30 -4.52 -17.10
C LEU A 39 -13.37 -6.01 -16.73
N PHE A 40 -12.49 -6.47 -15.84
CA PHE A 40 -12.39 -7.87 -15.47
C PHE A 40 -12.89 -8.08 -14.05
N LYS A 41 -13.23 -9.32 -13.71
CA LYS A 41 -13.55 -9.78 -12.35
C LYS A 41 -13.22 -11.26 -12.22
N LEU A 42 -11.96 -11.56 -11.92
CA LEU A 42 -11.48 -12.93 -11.73
C LEU A 42 -11.65 -13.37 -10.26
N PRO A 43 -11.54 -14.68 -9.96
CA PRO A 43 -11.47 -15.17 -8.58
C PRO A 43 -10.37 -14.46 -7.78
N ASN A 44 -10.65 -14.14 -6.52
CA ASN A 44 -9.75 -13.36 -5.66
C ASN A 44 -8.36 -14.00 -5.55
N GLU A 45 -8.29 -15.33 -5.54
CA GLU A 45 -7.03 -16.08 -5.50
C GLU A 45 -6.16 -15.77 -6.71
N ILE A 46 -6.76 -15.77 -7.91
CA ILE A 46 -6.05 -15.50 -9.15
C ILE A 46 -5.58 -14.04 -9.19
N GLU A 47 -6.46 -13.13 -8.77
CA GLU A 47 -6.16 -11.71 -8.80
C GLU A 47 -5.07 -11.31 -7.82
N GLU A 48 -5.16 -11.76 -6.58
CA GLU A 48 -4.27 -11.33 -5.51
C GLU A 48 -2.93 -12.08 -5.54
N LEU A 49 -2.90 -13.35 -6.00
CA LEU A 49 -1.67 -14.14 -6.06
C LEU A 49 -0.87 -13.96 -7.37
N PHE A 50 -1.53 -13.63 -8.48
CA PHE A 50 -0.87 -13.58 -9.79
C PHE A 50 -1.03 -12.24 -10.49
N VAL A 51 -2.28 -11.80 -10.73
CA VAL A 51 -2.52 -10.64 -11.59
C VAL A 51 -2.00 -9.34 -10.96
N LYS A 52 -2.33 -9.09 -9.69
CA LYS A 52 -1.90 -7.90 -8.97
C LYS A 52 -0.37 -7.86 -8.81
N PRO A 53 0.32 -8.90 -8.30
CA PRO A 53 1.78 -8.90 -8.25
C PRO A 53 2.43 -8.65 -9.61
N LEU A 54 1.90 -9.25 -10.68
CA LEU A 54 2.43 -9.05 -12.04
C LEU A 54 2.27 -7.59 -12.51
N ILE A 55 1.06 -7.04 -12.40
CA ILE A 55 0.76 -5.67 -12.86
C ILE A 55 1.50 -4.65 -12.00
N TRP A 56 1.57 -4.84 -10.69
CA TRP A 56 2.15 -3.87 -9.76
C TRP A 56 3.67 -4.02 -9.71
N LEU A 57 4.19 -5.20 -9.35
CA LEU A 57 5.62 -5.39 -9.12
C LEU A 57 6.43 -5.54 -10.41
N GLY A 58 5.84 -6.07 -11.50
CA GLY A 58 6.53 -6.24 -12.79
C GLY A 58 7.20 -4.96 -13.32
N PRO A 59 6.45 -3.87 -13.56
CA PRO A 59 7.03 -2.60 -14.00
C PRO A 59 7.92 -1.95 -12.94
N LEU A 60 7.64 -2.16 -11.66
CA LEU A 60 8.51 -1.68 -10.58
C LEU A 60 9.90 -2.31 -10.66
N VAL A 61 10.01 -3.62 -10.90
CA VAL A 61 11.30 -4.30 -11.09
C VAL A 61 12.09 -3.67 -12.24
N LEU A 62 11.44 -3.38 -13.37
CA LEU A 62 12.09 -2.71 -14.51
C LEU A 62 12.61 -1.32 -14.15
N ILE A 63 11.86 -0.57 -13.35
CA ILE A 63 12.28 0.75 -12.87
C ILE A 63 13.48 0.64 -11.94
N LEU A 64 13.50 -0.34 -11.02
CA LEU A 64 14.62 -0.54 -10.11
C LEU A 64 15.91 -0.93 -10.83
N ILE A 65 15.82 -1.74 -11.89
CA ILE A 65 16.95 -2.07 -12.77
C ILE A 65 17.48 -0.78 -13.44
N LYS A 66 16.60 0.05 -14.01
CA LYS A 66 16.98 1.32 -14.64
C LYS A 66 17.65 2.28 -13.66
N GLU A 67 17.17 2.32 -12.42
CA GLU A 67 17.71 3.17 -11.35
C GLU A 67 18.98 2.59 -10.69
N LYS A 68 19.35 1.35 -11.03
CA LYS A 68 20.46 0.61 -10.43
C LYS A 68 20.33 0.52 -8.91
N LYS A 69 19.11 0.22 -8.44
CA LYS A 69 18.78 0.11 -7.02
C LYS A 69 18.36 -1.32 -6.69
N GLY A 70 18.90 -1.85 -5.60
CA GLY A 70 18.53 -3.18 -5.09
C GLY A 70 17.25 -3.16 -4.24
N LEU A 71 16.77 -4.35 -3.87
CA LEU A 71 15.58 -4.55 -3.05
C LEU A 71 15.66 -3.88 -1.68
N SER A 72 16.86 -3.75 -1.12
CA SER A 72 17.10 -3.02 0.14
C SER A 72 16.67 -1.54 0.06
N SER A 73 16.62 -0.95 -1.14
CA SER A 73 16.11 0.42 -1.33
C SER A 73 14.60 0.56 -1.15
N LEU A 74 13.88 -0.57 -1.14
CA LEU A 74 12.44 -0.67 -0.84
C LEU A 74 12.19 -0.97 0.64
N GLY A 75 13.25 -1.08 1.45
CA GLY A 75 13.16 -1.52 2.84
C GLY A 75 12.96 -3.03 3.03
N LEU A 76 13.19 -3.85 1.99
CA LEU A 76 13.30 -5.30 2.15
C LEU A 76 14.63 -5.63 2.84
N THR A 77 14.58 -5.80 4.16
CA THR A 77 15.76 -6.00 5.01
C THR A 77 15.40 -6.74 6.29
N LEU A 78 16.39 -7.40 6.90
CA LEU A 78 16.26 -7.99 8.24
C LEU A 78 16.57 -6.98 9.36
N LYS A 79 17.11 -5.81 9.02
CA LYS A 79 17.39 -4.75 10.00
C LYS A 79 16.09 -4.23 10.60
N ASN A 80 16.11 -3.91 11.89
CA ASN A 80 14.97 -3.37 12.63
C ASN A 80 13.70 -4.24 12.55
N MET A 81 13.84 -5.56 12.41
CA MET A 81 12.71 -6.48 12.35
C MET A 81 11.84 -6.41 13.62
N PHE A 82 12.46 -6.39 14.80
CA PHE A 82 11.72 -6.29 16.06
C PHE A 82 10.91 -4.98 16.16
N PRO A 83 11.50 -3.78 15.96
CA PRO A 83 10.72 -2.54 15.85
C PRO A 83 9.63 -2.62 14.77
N ALA A 84 9.89 -3.28 13.64
CA ALA A 84 8.92 -3.39 12.55
C ALA A 84 7.67 -4.15 12.97
N VAL A 85 7.84 -5.31 13.60
CA VAL A 85 6.76 -6.10 14.17
C VAL A 85 6.05 -5.30 15.28
N TYR A 86 6.81 -4.73 16.22
CA TYR A 86 6.25 -3.97 17.35
C TYR A 86 5.33 -2.82 16.92
N TYR A 87 5.80 -1.94 16.04
CA TYR A 87 4.99 -0.81 15.57
C TYR A 87 3.78 -1.26 14.73
N SER A 88 3.93 -2.32 13.93
CA SER A 88 2.84 -2.85 13.13
C SER A 88 1.71 -3.42 14.00
N LEU A 89 2.05 -4.15 15.06
CA LEU A 89 1.06 -4.71 15.98
C LEU A 89 0.42 -3.62 16.84
N LEU A 90 1.20 -2.67 17.35
CA LEU A 90 0.68 -1.58 18.18
C LEU A 90 -0.36 -0.74 17.43
N LEU A 91 -0.03 -0.31 16.20
CA LEU A 91 -0.97 0.46 15.38
C LEU A 91 -2.08 -0.43 14.80
N GLY A 92 -1.78 -1.69 14.53
CA GLY A 92 -2.77 -2.68 14.08
C GLY A 92 -3.87 -2.93 15.11
N ILE A 93 -3.54 -2.96 16.42
CA ILE A 93 -4.52 -3.06 17.50
C ILE A 93 -5.49 -1.87 17.46
N PHE A 94 -4.99 -0.66 17.22
CA PHE A 94 -5.83 0.53 17.12
C PHE A 94 -6.84 0.41 15.97
N PHE A 95 -6.39 -0.03 14.80
CA PHE A 95 -7.26 -0.26 13.65
C PHE A 95 -8.23 -1.44 13.83
N ALA A 96 -7.79 -2.51 14.48
CA ALA A 96 -8.66 -3.63 14.82
C ALA A 96 -9.78 -3.19 15.78
N PHE A 97 -9.44 -2.34 16.75
CA PHE A 97 -10.40 -1.75 17.68
C PHE A 97 -11.38 -0.81 16.97
N GLU A 98 -10.92 0.02 16.03
CA GLU A 98 -11.79 0.85 15.19
C GLU A 98 -12.79 -0.01 14.41
N GLY A 99 -12.31 -1.05 13.72
CA GLY A 99 -13.16 -1.95 12.95
C GLY A 99 -14.18 -2.68 13.83
N PHE A 100 -13.77 -3.11 15.03
CA PHE A 100 -14.68 -3.67 16.03
C PHE A 100 -15.75 -2.66 16.46
N LEU A 101 -15.37 -1.42 16.78
CA LEU A 101 -16.31 -0.38 17.21
C LEU A 101 -17.33 -0.05 16.12
N ILE A 102 -16.89 0.06 14.86
CA ILE A 102 -17.78 0.29 13.72
C ILE A 102 -18.78 -0.86 13.58
N ASN A 103 -18.33 -2.12 13.67
CA ASN A 103 -19.21 -3.27 13.60
C ASN A 103 -20.24 -3.28 14.76
N TYR A 104 -19.77 -3.05 15.99
CA TYR A 104 -20.62 -2.99 17.19
C TYR A 104 -21.71 -1.93 17.07
N LEU A 105 -21.38 -0.72 16.59
CA LEU A 105 -22.32 0.37 16.39
C LEU A 105 -23.32 0.07 15.26
N LYS A 106 -22.85 -0.54 14.16
CA LYS A 106 -23.68 -0.84 12.99
C LYS A 106 -24.72 -1.92 13.28
N TYR A 107 -24.34 -2.97 14.00
CA TYR A 107 -25.20 -4.13 14.26
C TYR A 107 -25.82 -4.14 15.66
N GLN A 108 -25.62 -3.07 16.45
CA GLN A 108 -26.16 -2.91 17.81
C GLN A 108 -25.81 -4.08 18.75
N GLY A 109 -24.64 -4.69 18.56
CA GLY A 109 -24.19 -5.86 19.29
C GLY A 109 -22.84 -6.36 18.81
N GLY A 110 -22.14 -7.14 19.65
CA GLY A 110 -20.89 -7.80 19.27
C GLY A 110 -21.20 -9.21 18.76
N ASP A 111 -21.58 -9.33 17.49
CA ASP A 111 -21.69 -10.66 16.88
C ASP A 111 -20.30 -11.12 16.43
N PHE A 112 -19.66 -11.92 17.28
CA PHE A 112 -18.38 -12.57 16.99
C PHE A 112 -18.56 -14.00 16.46
N SER A 113 -19.76 -14.38 16.05
CA SER A 113 -20.06 -15.74 15.58
C SER A 113 -19.54 -16.03 14.17
N ALA A 114 -18.66 -15.18 13.62
CA ALA A 114 -17.96 -15.40 12.36
C ALA A 114 -17.18 -16.71 12.39
N ASN A 115 -17.88 -17.80 12.07
CA ASN A 115 -17.36 -19.15 12.01
C ASN A 115 -16.72 -19.33 10.65
N ILE A 116 -15.60 -18.63 10.45
CA ILE A 116 -14.76 -18.78 9.28
C ILE A 116 -14.06 -20.12 9.47
N GLY A 117 -14.52 -21.17 8.76
CA GLY A 117 -13.89 -22.48 8.84
C GLY A 117 -12.38 -22.40 8.59
N GLU A 118 -11.59 -23.31 9.18
CA GLU A 118 -10.11 -23.25 9.18
C GLU A 118 -9.50 -23.01 7.78
N ASN A 119 -10.07 -23.65 6.75
CA ASN A 119 -9.64 -23.46 5.36
C ASN A 119 -9.85 -22.02 4.86
N ALA A 120 -10.99 -21.40 5.21
CA ALA A 120 -11.29 -20.03 4.82
C ALA A 120 -10.40 -19.02 5.56
N PHE A 121 -10.02 -19.32 6.81
CA PHE A 121 -9.05 -18.51 7.55
C PHE A 121 -7.67 -18.52 6.89
N LEU A 122 -7.12 -19.70 6.59
CA LEU A 122 -5.79 -19.82 5.99
C LEU A 122 -5.72 -19.22 4.58
N ILE A 123 -6.77 -19.42 3.77
CA ILE A 123 -6.88 -18.79 2.45
C ILE A 123 -6.94 -17.27 2.61
N GLY A 124 -7.81 -16.75 3.49
CA GLY A 124 -7.91 -15.32 3.77
C GLY A 124 -6.58 -14.71 4.20
N LEU A 125 -5.84 -15.37 5.10
CA LEU A 125 -4.51 -14.94 5.53
C LEU A 125 -3.51 -14.90 4.40
N GLY A 126 -3.46 -15.96 3.58
CA GLY A 126 -2.58 -16.02 2.42
C GLY A 126 -2.85 -14.88 1.43
N LEU A 127 -4.12 -14.62 1.11
CA LEU A 127 -4.53 -13.55 0.21
C LEU A 127 -4.23 -12.16 0.78
N SER A 128 -4.42 -11.97 2.09
CA SER A 128 -4.06 -10.72 2.78
C SER A 128 -2.56 -10.43 2.65
N PHE A 129 -1.70 -11.43 2.86
CA PHE A 129 -0.26 -11.25 2.67
C PHE A 129 0.10 -10.97 1.21
N ALA A 130 -0.48 -11.68 0.25
CA ALA A 130 -0.20 -11.46 -1.17
C ALA A 130 -0.57 -10.04 -1.62
N THR A 131 -1.73 -9.55 -1.15
CA THR A 131 -2.19 -8.18 -1.33
C THR A 131 -1.21 -7.20 -0.68
N ALA A 132 -0.97 -7.35 0.62
CA ALA A 132 -0.12 -6.45 1.39
C ALA A 132 1.30 -6.35 0.81
N ILE A 133 1.92 -7.47 0.44
CA ILE A 133 3.27 -7.48 -0.15
C ILE A 133 3.30 -6.65 -1.43
N SER A 134 2.39 -6.92 -2.36
CA SER A 134 2.37 -6.25 -3.68
C SER A 134 2.17 -4.75 -3.55
N GLU A 135 1.22 -4.38 -2.71
CA GLU A 135 0.81 -3.00 -2.61
C GLU A 135 1.74 -2.16 -1.72
N GLU A 136 2.22 -2.72 -0.60
CA GLU A 136 3.14 -2.01 0.31
C GLU A 136 4.53 -1.84 -0.30
N ILE A 137 5.08 -2.85 -0.99
CA ILE A 137 6.35 -2.70 -1.72
C ILE A 137 6.24 -1.58 -2.75
N SER A 138 5.11 -1.51 -3.46
CA SER A 138 4.84 -0.49 -4.47
C SER A 138 4.72 0.91 -3.86
N PHE A 139 3.89 1.09 -2.84
CA PHE A 139 3.56 2.42 -2.34
C PHE A 139 4.45 2.91 -1.22
N ARG A 140 4.79 2.07 -0.24
CA ARG A 140 5.62 2.46 0.90
C ARG A 140 7.09 2.29 0.57
N GLY A 141 7.44 1.12 0.06
CA GLY A 141 8.81 0.79 -0.33
C GLY A 141 9.33 1.71 -1.44
N TYR A 142 8.62 1.75 -2.57
CA TYR A 142 9.02 2.55 -3.73
C TYR A 142 8.50 3.99 -3.69
N VAL A 143 7.20 4.23 -3.90
CA VAL A 143 6.65 5.58 -4.13
C VAL A 143 6.97 6.52 -2.96
N PHE A 144 6.58 6.19 -1.73
CA PHE A 144 6.87 7.00 -0.55
C PHE A 144 8.37 7.12 -0.27
N GLY A 145 9.12 6.01 -0.34
CA GLY A 145 10.58 6.04 -0.17
C GLY A 145 11.27 7.03 -1.09
N ARG A 146 10.83 7.14 -2.35
CA ARG A 146 11.38 8.06 -3.34
C ARG A 146 10.88 9.49 -3.16
N VAL A 147 9.58 9.68 -2.96
CA VAL A 147 8.96 10.99 -2.75
C VAL A 147 9.51 11.65 -1.48
N ARG A 148 9.60 10.92 -0.36
CA ARG A 148 10.23 11.40 0.89
C ARG A 148 11.70 11.79 0.65
N GLY A 149 12.42 10.98 -0.13
CA GLY A 149 13.81 11.23 -0.50
C GLY A 149 14.01 12.53 -1.29
N VAL A 150 13.01 12.95 -2.08
CA VAL A 150 13.02 14.17 -2.90
C VAL A 150 12.48 15.38 -2.13
N ILE A 151 11.28 15.27 -1.55
CA ILE A 151 10.59 16.38 -0.87
C ILE A 151 11.30 16.80 0.42
N LYS A 152 12.03 15.88 1.07
CA LYS A 152 12.72 16.09 2.38
C LYS A 152 11.81 16.50 3.54
N ASN A 153 10.50 16.58 3.32
CA ASN A 153 9.49 16.70 4.36
C ASN A 153 8.67 15.41 4.36
N GLU A 154 8.80 14.66 5.45
CA GLU A 154 8.17 13.35 5.59
C GLU A 154 6.65 13.42 5.67
N TRP A 155 6.09 14.38 6.42
CA TRP A 155 4.64 14.52 6.57
C TRP A 155 3.98 14.89 5.24
N VAL A 156 4.58 15.82 4.50
CA VAL A 156 4.09 16.19 3.15
C VAL A 156 4.16 15.00 2.20
N ALA A 157 5.31 14.30 2.15
CA ALA A 157 5.44 13.10 1.33
C ALA A 157 4.43 12.02 1.72
N ASN A 158 4.18 11.83 3.01
CA ASN A 158 3.26 10.85 3.54
C ASN A 158 1.82 11.14 3.10
N ILE A 159 1.34 12.35 3.37
CA ILE A 159 -0.04 12.77 3.01
C ILE A 159 -0.25 12.64 1.50
N LEU A 160 0.70 13.15 0.68
CA LEU A 160 0.60 13.07 -0.77
C LEU A 160 0.50 11.62 -1.27
N VAL A 161 1.38 10.74 -0.81
CA VAL A 161 1.38 9.34 -1.26
C VAL A 161 0.17 8.58 -0.75
N SER A 162 -0.33 8.90 0.44
CA SER A 162 -1.53 8.27 1.01
C SER A 162 -2.81 8.66 0.28
N ILE A 163 -2.90 9.90 -0.21
CA ILE A 163 -4.00 10.33 -1.10
C ILE A 163 -3.93 9.57 -2.42
N VAL A 164 -2.75 9.51 -3.05
CA VAL A 164 -2.57 8.76 -4.31
C VAL A 164 -2.91 7.28 -4.13
N TRP A 165 -2.51 6.69 -3.01
CA TRP A 165 -2.87 5.32 -2.62
C TRP A 165 -4.38 5.11 -2.58
N ALA A 166 -5.12 5.99 -1.89
CA ALA A 166 -6.57 5.92 -1.84
C ALA A 166 -7.19 6.03 -3.23
N LEU A 167 -6.71 6.96 -4.08
CA LEU A 167 -7.25 7.14 -5.43
C LEU A 167 -7.12 5.89 -6.32
N VAL A 168 -6.08 5.07 -6.15
CA VAL A 168 -5.94 3.80 -6.90
C VAL A 168 -7.05 2.79 -6.56
N HIS A 169 -7.77 2.97 -5.45
CA HIS A 169 -8.89 2.14 -5.07
C HIS A 169 -10.24 2.61 -5.65
N LEU A 170 -10.33 3.80 -6.25
CA LEU A 170 -11.57 4.31 -6.86
C LEU A 170 -12.25 3.33 -7.84
N PRO A 171 -11.51 2.66 -8.74
CA PRO A 171 -12.15 1.77 -9.72
C PRO A 171 -12.87 0.59 -9.07
N ILE A 172 -12.26 -0.05 -8.06
CA ILE A 172 -12.91 -1.17 -7.38
C ILE A 172 -14.11 -0.71 -6.54
N THR A 173 -14.03 0.45 -5.86
CA THR A 173 -15.14 0.95 -5.04
C THR A 173 -16.36 1.29 -5.89
N ILE A 174 -16.15 1.82 -7.10
CA ILE A 174 -17.22 2.24 -8.00
C ILE A 174 -17.74 1.07 -8.86
N PHE A 175 -16.86 0.37 -9.58
CA PHE A 175 -17.30 -0.58 -10.60
C PHE A 175 -17.63 -1.97 -10.04
N TRP A 176 -16.97 -2.37 -8.95
CA TRP A 176 -17.17 -3.70 -8.37
C TRP A 176 -18.07 -3.68 -7.14
N TRP A 177 -17.71 -2.85 -6.17
CA TRP A 177 -18.45 -2.75 -4.91
C TRP A 177 -19.71 -1.89 -5.05
N LYS A 178 -19.76 -1.04 -6.09
CA LYS A 178 -20.91 -0.18 -6.39
C LYS A 178 -21.33 0.67 -5.19
N LEU A 179 -20.34 1.14 -4.44
CA LEU A 179 -20.57 2.01 -3.29
C LEU A 179 -21.23 3.31 -3.75
N THR A 180 -22.12 3.84 -2.92
CA THR A 180 -22.62 5.21 -3.10
C THR A 180 -21.48 6.23 -3.02
N ALA A 181 -21.74 7.48 -3.44
CA ALA A 181 -20.74 8.54 -3.35
C ALA A 181 -20.26 8.76 -1.89
N GLY A 182 -21.19 8.75 -0.93
CA GLY A 182 -20.87 8.89 0.49
C GLY A 182 -20.00 7.75 1.03
N GLU A 183 -20.37 6.51 0.73
CA GLU A 183 -19.60 5.32 1.13
C GLU A 183 -18.21 5.30 0.48
N THR A 184 -18.11 5.69 -0.79
CA THR A 184 -16.83 5.80 -1.50
C THR A 184 -15.93 6.83 -0.82
N ILE A 185 -16.45 8.02 -0.51
CA ILE A 185 -15.68 9.07 0.19
C ILE A 185 -15.22 8.56 1.56
N GLY A 186 -16.12 7.95 2.34
CA GLY A 186 -15.78 7.37 3.63
C GLY A 186 -14.66 6.33 3.53
N TYR A 187 -14.76 5.41 2.57
CA TYR A 187 -13.73 4.40 2.33
C TYR A 187 -12.38 5.01 1.93
N LEU A 188 -12.37 6.03 1.07
CA LEU A 188 -11.13 6.70 0.64
C LEU A 188 -10.46 7.46 1.79
N ILE A 189 -11.24 8.06 2.69
CA ILE A 189 -10.73 8.71 3.90
C ILE A 189 -10.06 7.67 4.80
N LEU A 190 -10.74 6.56 5.11
CA LEU A 190 -10.17 5.48 5.91
C LEU A 190 -8.90 4.90 5.28
N THR A 191 -8.93 4.66 3.96
CA THR A 191 -7.78 4.17 3.19
C THR A 191 -6.61 5.16 3.22
N THR A 192 -6.89 6.47 3.24
CA THR A 192 -5.88 7.52 3.39
C THR A 192 -5.29 7.51 4.81
N ILE A 193 -6.11 7.41 5.85
CA ILE A 193 -5.67 7.33 7.26
C ILE A 193 -4.76 6.11 7.45
N PHE A 194 -5.17 4.95 6.94
CA PHE A 194 -4.35 3.75 6.92
C PHE A 194 -3.02 3.99 6.17
N GLY A 195 -3.06 4.60 4.98
CA GLY A 195 -1.86 4.95 4.23
C GLY A 195 -0.89 5.82 5.02
N VAL A 196 -1.41 6.80 5.78
CA VAL A 196 -0.62 7.68 6.64
C VAL A 196 0.06 6.88 7.75
N GLY A 197 -0.67 6.00 8.42
CA GLY A 197 -0.16 5.12 9.46
C GLY A 197 0.90 4.15 8.94
N SER A 198 0.66 3.53 7.78
CA SER A 198 1.59 2.59 7.15
C SER A 198 2.90 3.26 6.74
N SER A 199 2.84 4.42 6.07
CA SER A 199 4.02 5.22 5.75
C SER A 199 4.76 5.70 7.01
N PHE A 200 4.04 6.01 8.09
CA PHE A 200 4.64 6.40 9.37
C PHE A 200 5.46 5.25 9.96
N VAL A 201 4.89 4.05 10.10
CA VAL A 201 5.62 2.90 10.67
C VAL A 201 6.81 2.50 9.81
N TYR A 202 6.68 2.54 8.48
CA TYR A 202 7.80 2.32 7.57
C TYR A 202 8.91 3.35 7.73
N ALA A 203 8.56 4.63 7.86
CA ALA A 203 9.54 5.70 8.02
C ALA A 203 10.36 5.59 9.31
N ARG A 204 9.79 4.98 10.37
CA ARG A 204 10.44 4.77 11.68
C ARG A 204 11.37 3.55 11.66
N THR A 205 10.96 2.50 10.95
CA THR A 205 11.67 1.21 10.97
C THR A 205 12.69 1.10 9.84
N GLY A 206 12.43 1.78 8.71
CA GLY A 206 13.15 1.57 7.46
C GLY A 206 12.97 0.16 6.89
N ASN A 207 11.95 -0.57 7.36
CA ASN A 207 11.70 -1.95 7.05
C ASN A 207 10.26 -2.11 6.56
N ILE A 208 10.08 -2.61 5.34
CA ILE A 208 8.76 -2.72 4.70
C ILE A 208 7.84 -3.75 5.38
N ILE A 209 8.42 -4.67 6.16
CA ILE A 209 7.64 -5.65 6.92
C ILE A 209 6.70 -4.98 7.90
N SER A 210 7.04 -3.80 8.47
CA SER A 210 6.11 -3.10 9.36
C SER A 210 4.82 -2.70 8.66
N SER A 211 4.93 -2.19 7.43
CA SER A 211 3.79 -1.82 6.61
C SER A 211 3.00 -3.03 6.13
N ILE A 212 3.69 -4.10 5.72
CA ILE A 212 3.03 -5.35 5.27
C ILE A 212 2.21 -5.96 6.41
N LEU A 213 2.77 -6.10 7.60
CA LEU A 213 2.07 -6.65 8.75
C LEU A 213 0.90 -5.75 9.18
N LEU A 214 1.11 -4.43 9.20
CA LEU A 214 0.05 -3.48 9.52
C LEU A 214 -1.11 -3.58 8.51
N HIS A 215 -0.80 -3.74 7.22
CA HIS A 215 -1.80 -3.91 6.18
C HIS A 215 -2.60 -5.20 6.38
N VAL A 216 -1.93 -6.33 6.64
CA VAL A 216 -2.63 -7.58 6.94
C VAL A 216 -3.61 -7.32 8.07
N VAL A 217 -3.16 -6.81 9.23
CA VAL A 217 -4.03 -6.53 10.39
C VAL A 217 -5.17 -5.58 10.05
N TRP A 218 -4.94 -4.54 9.23
CA TRP A 218 -5.97 -3.60 8.77
C TRP A 218 -7.09 -4.27 7.97
N GLN A 219 -6.79 -5.31 7.20
CA GLN A 219 -7.80 -6.02 6.38
C GLN A 219 -8.69 -6.94 7.22
N TRP A 220 -8.17 -7.47 8.33
CA TRP A 220 -8.84 -8.52 9.09
C TRP A 220 -10.17 -8.12 9.74
N PRO A 221 -10.40 -6.89 10.23
CA PRO A 221 -11.72 -6.48 10.67
C PRO A 221 -12.80 -6.70 9.60
N ILE A 222 -12.49 -6.49 8.32
CA ILE A 222 -13.43 -6.71 7.20
C ILE A 222 -13.63 -8.21 6.92
N VAL A 223 -12.69 -9.06 7.30
CA VAL A 223 -12.77 -10.52 7.14
C VAL A 223 -13.50 -11.17 8.32
N LEU A 224 -13.21 -10.71 9.54
CA LEU A 224 -13.72 -11.26 10.80
C LEU A 224 -15.12 -10.76 11.15
N PHE A 225 -15.48 -9.54 10.76
CA PHE A 225 -16.72 -8.88 11.20
C PHE A 225 -17.73 -8.70 10.06
N ARG A 226 -17.82 -9.70 9.17
CA ARG A 226 -18.78 -9.73 8.05
C ARG A 226 -20.18 -10.06 8.50
#